data_AF-A0A932XPN9-F1
#
_entry.id   AF-A0A932XPN9-F1
#
_cell.length_a   1.000
_cell.length_b   1.000
_cell.length_c   1.000
_cell.angle_alpha   90.00
_cell.angle_beta   90.00
_cell.angle_gamma   90.00
#
_symmetry.space_group_name_H-M   'P 1'
#
loop_
_entity.id
_entity.type
_entity.pdbx_description
1 polymer ?
#
loop_
_entity_poly.entity_id
_entity_poly.type
_entity_poly.pdbx_seq_one_letter_code
_entity_poly.pdbx_strand_id
1 'polypeptide(L)'
;CELKPKGWVEERVWAWNPPRAIGLEVAASEWPLVFMKWTTELQPEGAATAVSQELEYRLKFGLLGHLMDALMMRRKLDAGIDDIFAGLKRYVESSTVRRDAAPRRAGRARSAERNSRN
;
A
#
# COMPACT_ATOMS: atom_id res chain seq x y z
N CYS A 1 -1.67 12.95 -6.80
CA CYS A 1 -3.04 12.55 -6.38
C CYS A 1 -3.86 13.78 -6.03
N GLU A 2 -5.07 13.92 -6.58
CA GLU A 2 -6.01 15.00 -6.23
C GLU A 2 -6.98 14.49 -5.15
N LEU A 3 -6.91 15.05 -3.96
CA LEU A 3 -7.71 14.66 -2.79
C LEU A 3 -8.89 15.63 -2.66
N LYS A 4 -9.89 15.60 -3.54
CA LYS A 4 -11.03 16.53 -3.45
C LYS A 4 -11.85 16.30 -2.16
N PRO A 5 -12.21 17.34 -1.37
CA PRO A 5 -11.95 18.78 -1.56
C PRO A 5 -10.68 19.32 -0.84
N LYS A 6 -9.85 18.43 -0.29
CA LYS A 6 -8.69 18.71 0.59
C LYS A 6 -7.35 19.00 -0.13
N GLY A 7 -7.38 19.34 -1.43
CA GLY A 7 -6.19 19.75 -2.20
C GLY A 7 -5.49 18.61 -2.94
N TRP A 8 -4.17 18.71 -3.13
CA TRP A 8 -3.37 17.69 -3.82
C TRP A 8 -2.09 17.31 -3.07
N VAL A 9 -1.60 16.11 -3.38
CA VAL A 9 -0.34 15.56 -2.90
C VAL A 9 0.39 14.90 -4.07
N GLU A 10 1.68 15.17 -4.22
CA GLU A 10 2.58 14.45 -5.12
C GLU A 10 3.42 13.49 -4.29
N GLU A 11 3.33 12.20 -4.61
CA GLU A 11 4.03 11.12 -3.92
C GLU A 11 5.10 10.54 -4.84
N ARG A 12 6.27 10.21 -4.29
CA ARG A 12 7.38 9.59 -5.02
C ARG A 12 7.90 8.37 -4.27
N VAL A 13 8.42 7.41 -5.01
CA VAL A 13 9.09 6.23 -4.44
C VAL A 13 10.53 6.61 -4.09
N TRP A 14 10.89 6.50 -2.81
CA TRP A 14 12.26 6.72 -2.33
C TRP A 14 12.97 5.42 -1.93
N ALA A 15 12.23 4.34 -1.66
CA ALA A 15 12.79 3.01 -1.45
C ALA A 15 11.96 1.94 -2.18
N TRP A 16 12.65 0.97 -2.77
CA TRP A 16 12.03 -0.11 -3.52
C TRP A 16 12.75 -1.43 -3.24
N ASN A 17 12.09 -2.32 -2.49
CA ASN A 17 12.62 -3.65 -2.15
C ASN A 17 11.54 -4.72 -2.37
N PRO A 18 11.20 -5.05 -3.62
CA PRO A 18 10.14 -6.00 -3.90
C PRO A 18 10.55 -7.45 -3.52
N PRO A 19 9.62 -8.29 -3.03
CA PRO A 19 8.22 -7.97 -2.71
C PRO A 19 8.02 -7.48 -1.27
N ARG A 20 9.09 -7.10 -0.56
CA ARG A 20 9.11 -6.94 0.90
C ARG A 20 8.79 -5.55 1.39
N ALA A 21 9.22 -4.51 0.69
CA ALA A 21 9.00 -3.14 1.14
C ALA A 21 8.93 -2.13 0.00
N ILE A 22 8.17 -1.06 0.24
CA ILE A 22 8.12 0.15 -0.58
C ILE A 22 8.17 1.36 0.34
N GLY A 23 9.05 2.32 0.04
CA GLY A 23 9.12 3.62 0.67
C GLY A 23 8.53 4.68 -0.25
N LEU A 24 7.57 5.44 0.26
CA LEU A 24 6.96 6.58 -0.41
C LEU A 24 7.20 7.86 0.39
N GLU A 25 7.31 8.98 -0.32
CA GLU A 25 7.44 10.30 0.27
C GLU A 25 6.54 11.30 -0.43
N VAL A 26 6.09 12.32 0.30
CA VAL A 26 5.40 13.48 -0.25
C VAL A 26 6.43 14.44 -0.81
N ALA A 27 6.56 14.47 -2.13
CA ALA A 27 7.44 15.38 -2.84
C ALA A 27 6.90 16.81 -2.89
N ALA A 28 5.57 16.97 -2.93
CA ALA A 28 4.91 18.27 -2.84
C ALA A 28 3.47 18.14 -2.32
N SER A 29 3.00 19.10 -1.55
CA SER A 29 1.61 19.15 -1.07
C SER A 29 1.18 20.57 -0.71
N GLU A 30 -0.13 20.82 -0.72
CA GLU A 30 -0.72 22.07 -0.19
C GLU A 30 -0.88 22.06 1.33
N TRP A 31 -0.45 20.98 1.97
CA TRP A 31 -0.60 20.78 3.40
C TRP A 31 0.55 21.46 4.15
N PRO A 32 0.38 21.78 5.44
CA PRO A 32 1.42 22.39 6.27
C PRO A 32 2.52 21.38 6.68
N LEU A 33 2.94 20.53 5.74
CA LEU A 33 4.00 19.54 5.89
C LEU A 33 5.33 20.15 5.41
N VAL A 34 6.36 19.98 6.23
CA VAL A 34 7.76 20.20 5.85
C VAL A 34 8.27 18.96 5.11
N PHE A 35 7.97 17.78 5.64
CA PHE A 35 8.23 16.50 5.00
C PHE A 35 7.24 15.45 5.50
N MET A 36 7.02 14.42 4.69
CA MET A 36 6.30 13.21 5.07
C MET A 36 6.84 12.06 4.22
N LYS A 37 7.25 10.98 4.86
CA LYS A 37 7.65 9.74 4.19
C LYS A 37 7.18 8.55 5.01
N TRP A 38 6.89 7.46 4.35
CA TRP A 38 6.56 6.21 5.02
C TRP A 38 7.16 5.03 4.29
N THR A 39 7.40 3.96 5.04
CA THR A 39 7.77 2.66 4.52
C THR A 39 6.67 1.69 4.85
N THR A 40 6.15 0.98 3.85
CA THR A 40 5.27 -0.16 4.04
C THR A 40 6.09 -1.43 3.89
N GLU A 41 6.03 -2.33 4.86
CA GLU A 41 6.73 -3.60 4.86
C GLU A 41 5.76 -4.79 4.95
N LEU A 42 6.16 -5.90 4.33
CA LEU A 42 5.43 -7.15 4.27
C LEU A 42 6.28 -8.28 4.86
N GLN A 43 5.81 -8.82 5.98
CA GLN A 43 6.48 -9.88 6.71
C GLN A 43 5.60 -11.14 6.74
N PRO A 44 6.15 -12.32 6.48
CA PRO A 44 5.39 -13.56 6.56
C PRO A 44 5.05 -13.86 8.03
N GLU A 45 3.78 -14.17 8.30
CA GLU A 45 3.30 -14.55 9.63
C GLU A 45 2.52 -15.87 9.52
N GLY A 46 3.26 -16.98 9.40
CA GLY A 46 2.68 -18.30 9.16
C GLY A 46 1.92 -18.36 7.83
N ALA A 47 0.60 -18.55 7.90
CA ALA A 47 -0.29 -18.54 6.73
C ALA A 47 -0.83 -17.13 6.39
N ALA A 48 -0.47 -16.12 7.17
CA ALA A 48 -0.87 -14.73 6.99
C ALA A 48 0.33 -13.86 6.59
N THR A 49 0.04 -12.59 6.28
CA THR A 49 1.04 -11.55 6.03
C THR A 49 0.83 -10.43 7.04
N ALA A 50 1.84 -10.18 7.86
CA ALA A 50 1.90 -8.97 8.66
C ALA A 50 2.29 -7.81 7.76
N VAL A 51 1.47 -6.75 7.79
CA VAL A 51 1.72 -5.50 7.06
C VAL A 51 1.97 -4.42 8.10
N SER A 52 3.13 -3.80 8.05
CA SER A 52 3.49 -2.67 8.92
C SER A 52 3.77 -1.44 8.08
N GLN A 53 3.45 -0.26 8.61
CA GLN A 53 3.82 1.01 8.02
C GLN A 53 4.47 1.89 9.06
N GLU A 54 5.67 2.36 8.75
CA GLU A 54 6.39 3.34 9.55
C GLU A 54 6.23 4.70 8.88
N LEU A 55 5.59 5.65 9.56
CA LEU A 55 5.34 7.00 9.06
C LEU A 55 6.23 8.01 9.79
N GLU A 56 7.03 8.75 9.03
CA GLU A 56 7.83 9.88 9.51
C GLU A 56 7.26 11.17 8.89
N TYR A 57 6.95 12.17 9.71
CA TYR A 57 6.42 13.44 9.23
C TYR A 57 6.89 14.62 10.07
N ARG A 58 6.93 15.80 9.45
CA ARG A 58 7.19 17.07 10.12
C ARG A 58 6.25 18.14 9.61
N LEU A 59 5.66 18.88 10.53
CA LEU A 59 4.75 19.99 10.25
C LEU A 59 5.47 21.33 10.35
N LYS A 60 4.92 22.36 9.70
CA LYS A 60 5.52 23.71 9.59
C LYS A 60 5.37 24.61 10.82
N PHE A 61 4.73 24.16 11.90
CA PHE A 61 4.24 25.07 12.92
C PHE A 61 5.12 25.11 14.23
N GLY A 62 5.20 26.25 14.96
CA GLY A 62 6.18 26.57 16.04
C GLY A 62 5.82 26.40 17.55
N LEU A 63 6.64 25.64 18.30
CA LEU A 63 6.62 25.22 19.72
C LEU A 63 5.30 25.00 20.54
N LEU A 64 4.47 26.01 20.87
CA LEU A 64 3.47 25.86 21.95
C LEU A 64 2.06 25.40 21.51
N GLY A 65 1.65 25.71 20.27
CA GLY A 65 0.40 25.19 19.68
C GLY A 65 0.54 23.76 19.14
N HIS A 66 1.77 23.26 19.00
CA HIS A 66 2.06 22.04 18.23
C HIS A 66 1.90 20.77 18.99
N LEU A 67 1.98 20.78 20.31
CA LEU A 67 1.85 19.53 21.02
C LEU A 67 0.41 19.00 20.91
N MET A 68 -0.58 19.89 21.05
CA MET A 68 -2.00 19.55 20.88
C MET A 68 -2.34 19.23 19.42
N ASP A 69 -1.90 20.09 18.48
CA ASP A 69 -2.16 19.87 17.06
C ASP A 69 -1.44 18.64 16.51
N ALA A 70 -0.22 18.35 16.96
CA ALA A 70 0.52 17.16 16.56
C ALA A 70 -0.15 15.89 17.11
N LEU A 71 -0.69 15.93 18.33
CA LEU A 71 -1.43 14.79 18.88
C LEU A 71 -2.73 14.54 18.11
N MET A 72 -3.51 15.59 17.81
CA MET A 72 -4.71 15.46 16.99
C MET A 72 -4.41 15.01 15.57
N MET A 73 -3.35 15.55 14.96
CA MET A 73 -2.89 15.15 13.63
C MET A 73 -2.44 13.69 13.63
N ARG A 74 -1.67 13.27 14.64
CA ARG A 74 -1.25 11.87 14.81
C ARG A 74 -2.46 10.94 14.84
N ARG A 75 -3.47 11.25 15.66
CA ARG A 75 -4.70 10.45 15.73
C ARG A 75 -5.46 10.40 14.40
N LYS A 76 -5.49 11.50 13.64
CA LYS A 76 -6.11 11.54 12.31
C LYS A 76 -5.33 10.71 11.28
N LEU A 77 -4.00 10.76 11.34
CA LEU A 77 -3.14 9.97 10.48
C LEU A 77 -3.27 8.48 10.81
N ASP A 78 -3.22 8.12 12.08
CA ASP A 78 -3.41 6.74 12.56
C ASP A 78 -4.76 6.18 12.08
N ALA A 79 -5.86 6.92 12.29
CA ALA A 79 -7.18 6.50 11.80
C ALA A 79 -7.24 6.37 10.27
N GLY A 80 -6.57 7.27 9.53
CA GLY A 80 -6.48 7.19 8.08
C GLY A 80 -5.68 5.97 7.59
N ILE A 81 -4.59 5.63 8.28
CA ILE A 81 -3.77 4.45 7.99
C ILE A 81 -4.57 3.17 8.29
N ASP A 82 -5.31 3.14 9.40
CA ASP A 82 -6.17 2.01 9.75
C ASP A 82 -7.23 1.75 8.68
N ASP A 83 -7.88 2.81 8.16
CA ASP A 83 -8.83 2.71 7.06
C ASP A 83 -8.18 2.17 5.77
N ILE A 84 -6.96 2.62 5.46
CA ILE A 84 -6.18 2.13 4.31
C ILE A 84 -5.87 0.64 4.47
N PHE A 85 -5.41 0.20 5.64
CA PHE A 85 -5.12 -1.20 5.92
C PHE A 85 -6.38 -2.07 5.88
N ALA A 86 -7.49 -1.59 6.43
CA ALA A 86 -8.78 -2.28 6.32
C ALA A 86 -9.26 -2.38 4.86
N GLY A 87 -9.03 -1.35 4.06
CA GLY A 87 -9.28 -1.37 2.61
C GLY A 87 -8.41 -2.39 1.88
N LEU A 88 -7.11 -2.37 2.12
CA LEU A 88 -6.13 -3.29 1.53
C LEU A 88 -6.46 -4.74 1.87
N LYS A 89 -6.74 -5.03 3.15
CA LYS A 89 -7.12 -6.36 3.61
C LYS A 89 -8.35 -6.87 2.87
N ARG A 90 -9.44 -6.09 2.85
CA ARG A 90 -10.67 -6.44 2.13
C ARG A 90 -10.43 -6.67 0.64
N TYR A 91 -9.63 -5.82 -0.01
CA TYR A 91 -9.29 -5.97 -1.42
C TYR A 91 -8.53 -7.28 -1.69
N VAL A 92 -7.48 -7.56 -0.93
CA VAL A 92 -6.68 -8.78 -1.10
C VAL A 92 -7.52 -10.02 -0.82
N GLU A 93 -8.23 -10.08 0.30
CA GLU A 93 -9.01 -11.26 0.69
C GLU A 93 -10.16 -11.54 -0.29
N SER A 94 -10.85 -10.49 -0.77
CA SER A 94 -11.89 -10.66 -1.81
C SER A 94 -11.32 -11.09 -3.16
N SER A 95 -10.11 -10.63 -3.52
CA SER A 95 -9.43 -11.02 -4.75
C SER A 95 -8.91 -12.47 -4.71
N THR A 96 -8.50 -12.95 -3.54
CA THR A 96 -8.07 -14.35 -3.33
C THR A 96 -9.25 -15.31 -3.48
N VAL A 97 -10.41 -14.99 -2.89
CA VAL A 97 -11.66 -15.76 -3.10
C VAL A 97 -12.00 -15.89 -4.59
N ARG A 98 -11.73 -14.85 -5.39
CA ARG A 98 -12.00 -14.85 -6.83
C ARG A 98 -11.00 -15.67 -7.66
N ARG A 99 -9.77 -15.88 -7.15
CA ARG A 99 -8.77 -16.75 -7.81
C ARG A 99 -9.01 -18.23 -7.55
N ASP A 100 -9.48 -18.57 -6.35
CA ASP A 100 -9.78 -19.96 -5.99
C ASP A 100 -11.10 -20.46 -6.60
N ALA A 101 -12.03 -19.56 -6.92
CA ALA A 101 -13.29 -19.87 -7.60
C ALA A 101 -13.18 -19.98 -9.13
N ALA A 102 -12.06 -19.58 -9.73
CA ALA A 102 -11.89 -19.69 -11.18
C ALA A 102 -11.54 -21.14 -11.57
N PRO A 103 -12.32 -21.81 -12.44
CA PRO A 103 -11.98 -23.17 -12.86
C PRO A 103 -10.62 -23.16 -13.55
N ARG A 104 -9.67 -23.90 -12.98
CA ARG A 104 -8.38 -24.20 -13.60
C ARG A 104 -8.67 -24.78 -14.99
N ARG A 105 -8.41 -24.01 -16.05
CA ARG A 105 -8.47 -24.54 -17.42
C ARG A 105 -7.48 -25.70 -17.49
N ALA A 106 -8.02 -26.91 -17.55
CA ALA A 106 -7.26 -28.13 -17.79
C ALA A 106 -6.42 -27.95 -19.05
N GLY A 107 -5.14 -28.32 -18.94
CA GLY A 107 -4.14 -28.19 -19.99
C GLY A 107 -4.63 -28.81 -21.29
N ARG A 108 -4.50 -28.05 -22.38
CA ARG A 108 -4.64 -28.59 -23.72
C ARG A 108 -3.34 -29.31 -24.09
N ALA A 109 -3.19 -30.54 -23.61
CA ALA A 109 -2.29 -31.50 -24.23
C ALA A 109 -2.79 -31.73 -25.66
N ARG A 110 -1.96 -31.42 -26.66
CA ARG A 110 -2.12 -32.02 -27.99
C ARG A 110 -0.81 -32.66 -28.38
N SER A 111 -0.88 -33.98 -28.42
CA SER A 111 0.12 -34.94 -28.84
C SER A 111 0.84 -34.52 -30.12
N ALA A 112 2.15 -34.68 -30.06
CA ALA A 112 2.94 -35.05 -31.22
C ALA A 112 2.52 -36.45 -31.66
N GLU A 113 1.96 -36.58 -32.86
CA GLU A 113 2.04 -37.82 -33.66
C GLU A 113 1.65 -37.49 -35.11
N ARG A 114 2.62 -36.96 -35.88
CA ARG A 114 2.53 -36.93 -37.34
C ARG A 114 3.39 -38.07 -37.89
N ASN A 115 2.67 -39.17 -38.01
CA ASN A 115 2.89 -40.41 -38.73
C ASN A 115 3.99 -40.40 -39.81
N SER A 116 4.96 -41.31 -39.62
CA SER A 116 5.74 -41.94 -40.68
C SER A 116 4.88 -43.04 -41.33
N ARG A 117 5.02 -43.24 -42.65
CA ARG A 117 4.40 -44.28 -43.50
C ARG A 117 2.98 -43.96 -44.02
N ASN A 118 2.89 -43.53 -45.28
CA ASN A 118 2.72 -44.44 -46.42
C ASN A 118 3.08 -43.73 -47.73
#